data_AF-A0AAV1U6Z0-F1
#
_entry.id   AF-A0AAV1U6Z0-F1
#
_cell.length_a   1.000
_cell.length_b   1.000
_cell.length_c   1.000
_cell.angle_alpha   90.00
_cell.angle_beta   90.00
_cell.angle_gamma   90.00
#
_symmetry.space_group_name_H-M   'P 1'
#
loop_
_entity.id
_entity.type
_entity.pdbx_description
1 polymer ?
#
loop_
_entity_poly.entity_id
_entity_poly.type
_entity_poly.pdbx_seq_one_letter_code
_entity_poly.pdbx_strand_id
1 'polypeptide(L)'
;MDGKTDVEVHRIHVREVLTLMRERKLFASLKKCIFAASEIPLLGCIVGKHGVRSDPEKIKAISDCLVPVNFKGLRKFIGLVAYLHKNSRKYAEMTVHLSRLLKKTEVIMEC
;
A
#
# COMPACT_ATOMS: atom_id res chain seq x y z
N MET A 1 -16.04 31.91 -10.91
CA MET A 1 -15.19 30.72 -10.69
C MET A 1 -13.75 31.16 -10.87
N ASP A 2 -12.94 31.06 -9.82
CA ASP A 2 -11.74 31.89 -9.56
C ASP A 2 -10.51 31.73 -10.48
N GLY A 3 -10.57 30.97 -11.58
CA GLY A 3 -9.46 30.88 -12.55
C GLY A 3 -8.12 30.34 -12.03
N LYS A 4 -8.09 29.78 -10.82
CA LYS A 4 -6.87 29.24 -10.19
C LYS A 4 -6.49 27.89 -10.80
N THR A 5 -5.20 27.70 -11.05
CA THR A 5 -4.59 26.45 -11.51
C THR A 5 -4.49 25.41 -10.38
N ASP A 6 -4.35 24.13 -10.73
CA ASP A 6 -4.20 23.03 -9.75
C ASP A 6 -3.01 23.25 -8.80
N VAL A 7 -1.92 23.83 -9.32
CA VAL A 7 -0.72 24.13 -8.52
C VAL A 7 -0.98 25.25 -7.52
N GLU A 8 -1.76 26.27 -7.90
CA GLU A 8 -2.12 27.35 -6.99
C GLU A 8 -3.04 26.86 -5.88
N VAL A 9 -4.02 26.03 -6.22
CA VAL A 9 -4.90 25.36 -5.24
C VAL A 9 -4.07 24.46 -4.30
N HIS A 10 -3.16 23.65 -4.85
CA HIS A 10 -2.26 22.81 -4.06
C HIS A 10 -1.44 23.63 -3.05
N ARG A 11 -0.87 24.77 -3.47
CA ARG A 11 -0.09 25.65 -2.61
C ARG A 11 -0.92 26.24 -1.46
N ILE A 12 -2.19 26.56 -1.73
CA ILE A 12 -3.13 27.05 -0.70
C ILE A 12 -3.36 25.95 0.35
N HIS A 13 -3.73 24.74 -0.08
CA HIS A 13 -3.98 23.63 0.85
C HIS A 13 -2.75 23.25 1.68
N VAL A 14 -1.57 23.19 1.06
CA VAL A 14 -0.32 22.90 1.80
C VAL A 14 -0.06 23.96 2.86
N ARG A 15 -0.30 25.25 2.54
CA ARG A 15 -0.14 26.33 3.51
C ARG A 15 -1.11 26.20 4.68
N GLU A 16 -2.38 25.89 4.42
CA GLU A 16 -3.39 25.70 5.45
C GLU A 16 -3.02 24.54 6.39
N VAL A 17 -2.66 23.38 5.83
CA VAL A 17 -2.28 22.20 6.61
C VAL A 17 -1.05 22.50 7.47
N LEU A 18 0.00 23.10 6.90
CA LEU A 18 1.23 23.41 7.65
C LEU A 18 1.00 24.47 8.73
N THR A 19 0.08 25.41 8.51
CA THR A 19 -0.32 26.41 9.51
C THR A 19 -1.02 25.74 10.69
N LEU A 20 -2.00 24.88 10.40
CA LEU A 20 -2.71 24.11 11.43
C LEU A 20 -1.75 23.19 12.22
N MET A 21 -0.82 22.54 11.53
CA MET A 21 0.21 21.72 12.19
C MET A 21 1.06 22.56 13.15
N ARG A 22 1.47 23.77 12.74
CA ARG A 22 2.24 24.69 13.60
C ARG A 22 1.45 25.10 14.85
N GLU A 23 0.18 25.48 14.69
CA GLU A 23 -0.70 25.82 15.81
C GLU A 23 -0.87 24.66 16.79
N ARG A 24 -0.92 23.42 16.28
CA ARG A 24 -1.07 22.19 17.08
C ARG A 24 0.27 21.59 17.52
N LYS A 25 1.40 22.26 17.26
CA LYS A 25 2.76 21.77 17.58
C LYS A 25 3.07 20.38 17.00
N LEU A 26 2.55 20.10 15.80
CA LEU A 26 2.85 18.91 15.01
C LEU A 26 3.98 19.23 14.02
N PHE A 27 4.96 18.33 13.91
CA PHE A 27 6.13 18.53 13.06
C PHE A 27 6.24 17.40 12.03
N ALA A 28 6.40 17.78 10.76
CA ALA A 28 6.67 16.83 9.69
C ALA A 28 8.19 16.64 9.53
N SER A 29 8.61 15.40 9.23
CA SER A 29 10.00 15.15 8.83
C SER A 29 10.19 15.59 7.38
N LEU A 30 10.99 16.63 7.14
CA LEU A 30 11.23 17.16 5.79
C LEU A 30 11.74 16.08 4.83
N LYS A 31 12.56 15.14 5.32
CA LYS A 31 13.07 13.99 4.54
C LYS A 31 11.97 13.06 4.00
N LYS A 32 10.78 13.09 4.59
CA LYS A 32 9.62 12.27 4.19
C LYS A 32 8.55 13.07 3.45
N CYS A 33 8.71 14.39 3.33
CA CYS A 33 7.73 15.24 2.66
C CYS A 33 7.97 15.25 1.15
N ILE A 34 6.90 15.06 0.39
CA ILE A 34 6.90 15.15 -1.07
C ILE A 34 5.75 16.10 -1.45
N PHE A 35 6.05 17.15 -2.18
CA PHE A 35 5.08 18.19 -2.58
C PHE A 35 5.05 18.32 -4.10
N ALA A 36 3.89 18.70 -4.64
CA ALA A 36 3.70 18.98 -6.07
C ALA A 36 4.24 17.90 -7.04
N ALA A 37 4.23 16.63 -6.62
CA ALA A 37 4.64 15.51 -7.45
C ALA A 37 3.45 14.92 -8.21
N SER A 38 3.68 14.44 -9.43
CA SER A 38 2.64 13.76 -10.22
C SER A 38 2.20 12.44 -9.60
N GLU A 39 3.09 11.82 -8.80
CA GLU A 39 2.85 10.57 -8.09
C GLU A 39 3.60 10.57 -6.74
N ILE A 40 3.00 10.01 -5.69
CA ILE A 40 3.59 9.93 -4.35
C ILE A 40 3.39 8.54 -3.72
N PRO A 41 4.37 8.02 -2.96
CA PRO A 41 4.17 6.86 -2.12
C PRO A 41 3.29 7.22 -0.92
N LEU A 42 2.22 6.46 -0.71
CA LEU A 42 1.29 6.62 0.41
C LEU A 42 0.78 5.26 0.89
N LEU A 43 1.00 4.97 2.17
CA LEU A 43 0.54 3.72 2.83
C LEU A 43 0.96 2.43 2.09
N GLY A 44 2.13 2.48 1.44
CA GLY A 44 2.69 1.37 0.67
C GLY A 44 1.93 1.06 -0.63
N CYS A 45 1.33 2.10 -1.20
CA CYS A 45 0.86 2.20 -2.58
C CYS A 45 1.50 3.45 -3.21
N ILE A 46 1.47 3.56 -4.53
CA ILE A 46 1.77 4.81 -5.24
C ILE A 46 0.44 5.43 -5.68
N VAL A 47 0.22 6.70 -5.33
CA VAL A 47 -0.97 7.48 -5.69
C VAL A 47 -0.57 8.52 -6.72
N GLY A 48 -1.29 8.60 -7.83
CA GLY A 48 -1.02 9.57 -8.87
C GLY A 48 -2.21 9.80 -9.80
N LYS A 49 -1.97 10.50 -10.91
CA LYS A 49 -3.01 10.85 -11.90
C LYS A 49 -3.78 9.65 -12.48
N HIS A 50 -3.16 8.46 -12.48
CA HIS A 50 -3.74 7.22 -12.98
C HIS A 50 -4.43 6.38 -11.89
N GLY A 51 -4.62 6.95 -10.69
CA GLY A 51 -5.22 6.28 -9.54
C GLY A 51 -4.19 5.70 -8.58
N VAL A 52 -4.60 4.69 -7.83
CA VAL A 52 -3.79 4.02 -6.80
C VAL A 52 -3.22 2.72 -7.37
N ARG A 53 -1.90 2.56 -7.31
CA ARG A 53 -1.21 1.32 -7.71
C ARG A 53 -0.39 0.75 -6.58
N SER A 54 -0.12 -0.56 -6.62
CA SER A 54 0.77 -1.19 -5.64
C SER A 54 2.20 -0.68 -5.80
N ASP A 55 2.90 -0.57 -4.68
CA ASP A 55 4.32 -0.24 -4.69
C ASP A 55 5.13 -1.32 -5.45
N PRO A 56 5.92 -0.95 -6.48
CA PRO A 56 6.78 -1.89 -7.19
C PRO A 56 7.73 -2.66 -6.28
N GLU A 57 8.22 -2.05 -5.19
CA GLU A 57 9.10 -2.73 -4.23
C GLU A 57 8.38 -3.87 -3.50
N LYS A 58 7.10 -3.66 -3.18
CA LYS A 58 6.26 -4.70 -2.58
C LYS A 58 5.95 -5.83 -3.55
N ILE A 59 5.72 -5.50 -4.83
CA ILE A 59 5.55 -6.51 -5.88
C ILE A 59 6.85 -7.33 -6.02
N LYS A 60 7.99 -6.66 -6.08
CA LYS A 60 9.30 -7.30 -6.16
C LYS A 60 9.57 -8.22 -4.96
N ALA A 61 9.22 -7.80 -3.74
CA ALA A 61 9.38 -8.64 -2.55
C ALA A 61 8.56 -9.96 -2.61
N ILE A 62 7.40 -9.96 -3.29
CA ILE A 62 6.66 -11.20 -3.55
C ILE A 62 7.36 -12.03 -4.64
N SER A 63 7.76 -11.39 -5.74
CA SER A 63 8.41 -12.06 -6.87
C SER A 63 9.74 -12.71 -6.49
N ASP A 64 10.50 -12.06 -5.62
CA ASP A 64 11.80 -12.53 -5.12
C ASP A 64 11.64 -13.51 -3.94
N CYS A 65 10.41 -13.77 -3.48
CA CYS A 65 10.18 -14.67 -2.37
C CYS A 65 10.54 -16.10 -2.79
N LEU A 66 11.40 -16.75 -2.00
CA LEU A 66 11.75 -18.16 -2.20
C LEU A 66 10.48 -19.03 -2.14
N VAL A 67 10.41 -20.02 -3.04
CA VAL A 67 9.31 -20.97 -3.06
C VAL A 67 9.20 -21.64 -1.69
N PRO A 68 8.04 -21.54 -1.00
CA PRO A 68 7.91 -22.10 0.33
C PRO A 68 8.00 -23.63 0.27
N VAL A 69 9.04 -24.17 0.91
CA VAL A 69 9.30 -25.63 0.97
C VAL A 69 8.63 -26.33 2.14
N ASN A 70 8.03 -25.57 3.07
CA ASN A 70 7.35 -26.11 4.24
C ASN A 70 6.11 -25.30 4.61
N PHE A 71 5.26 -25.88 5.46
CA PHE A 71 3.99 -25.32 5.87
C PHE A 71 4.09 -23.94 6.54
N LYS A 72 5.10 -23.75 7.40
CA LYS A 72 5.37 -22.46 8.06
C LYS A 72 5.74 -21.38 7.05
N GLY A 73 6.53 -21.73 6.04
CA GLY A 73 6.88 -20.86 4.92
C GLY A 73 5.66 -20.52 4.07
N LEU A 74 4.80 -21.51 3.79
CA LEU A 74 3.58 -21.32 3.02
C LEU A 74 2.60 -20.36 3.72
N ARG A 75 2.40 -20.50 5.04
CA ARG A 75 1.58 -19.58 5.83
C ARG A 75 2.14 -18.15 5.81
N LYS A 76 3.45 -17.99 5.99
CA LYS A 76 4.11 -16.67 5.91
C LYS A 76 3.95 -16.04 4.53
N PHE A 77 4.13 -16.84 3.48
CA PHE A 77 3.95 -16.39 2.10
C PHE A 77 2.51 -15.91 1.85
N ILE A 78 1.50 -16.72 2.20
CA ILE A 78 0.09 -16.32 2.04
C ILE A 78 -0.23 -15.04 2.82
N GLY A 79 0.26 -14.90 4.06
CA GLY A 79 0.08 -13.67 4.84
C GLY A 79 0.72 -12.44 4.17
N LEU A 80 1.89 -12.60 3.56
CA LEU A 80 2.57 -11.53 2.82
C LEU A 80 1.78 -11.14 1.56
N VAL A 81 1.34 -12.10 0.76
CA VAL A 81 0.53 -11.79 -0.43
C VAL A 81 -0.82 -11.17 -0.04
N ALA A 82 -1.44 -11.62 1.04
CA ALA A 82 -2.67 -11.03 1.58
C ALA A 82 -2.49 -9.57 2.02
N TYR A 83 -1.36 -9.18 2.59
CA TYR A 83 -1.09 -7.77 2.92
C TYR A 83 -1.00 -6.88 1.66
N LEU A 84 -0.64 -7.47 0.52
CA LEU A 84 -0.30 -6.76 -0.72
C LEU A 84 -1.38 -6.85 -1.80
N HIS A 85 -2.38 -7.71 -1.63
CA HIS A 85 -3.41 -8.00 -2.64
C HIS A 85 -4.43 -6.87 -2.87
N LYS A 86 -4.33 -5.73 -2.18
CA LYS A 86 -5.33 -4.66 -2.22
C LYS A 86 -5.60 -4.12 -3.65
N ASN A 87 -4.68 -4.37 -4.59
CA ASN A 87 -4.82 -4.03 -6.01
C ASN A 87 -4.78 -5.25 -6.97
N SER A 88 -4.80 -6.48 -6.45
CA SER A 88 -4.77 -7.71 -7.23
C SER A 88 -6.20 -8.16 -7.54
N ARG A 89 -6.68 -7.93 -8.76
CA ARG A 89 -7.91 -8.56 -9.23
C ARG A 89 -7.75 -10.07 -9.14
N LYS A 90 -8.76 -10.78 -8.61
CA LYS A 90 -8.80 -12.25 -8.51
C LYS A 90 -7.82 -12.90 -7.54
N TYR A 91 -7.37 -12.18 -6.50
CA TYR A 91 -6.52 -12.76 -5.44
C TYR A 91 -7.08 -14.07 -4.84
N ALA A 92 -8.40 -14.09 -4.55
CA ALA A 92 -9.07 -15.27 -4.01
C ALA A 92 -9.00 -16.47 -4.96
N GLU A 93 -9.14 -16.26 -6.28
CA GLU A 93 -9.00 -17.31 -7.29
C GLU A 93 -7.56 -17.84 -7.36
N MET A 94 -6.56 -16.94 -7.36
CA MET A 94 -5.16 -17.32 -7.48
C MET A 94 -4.62 -18.05 -6.24
N THR A 95 -5.14 -17.73 -5.06
CA THR A 95 -4.67 -18.32 -3.79
C THR A 95 -5.47 -19.54 -3.34
N VAL A 96 -6.56 -19.91 -4.03
CA VAL A 96 -7.47 -20.98 -3.58
C VAL A 96 -6.76 -22.31 -3.36
N HIS A 97 -5.85 -22.68 -4.26
CA HIS A 97 -5.09 -23.93 -4.16
C HIS A 97 -4.11 -23.90 -2.99
N LEU A 98 -3.45 -22.76 -2.75
CA LEU A 98 -2.50 -22.58 -1.65
C LEU A 98 -3.23 -22.56 -0.30
N SER A 99 -4.37 -21.90 -0.21
CA SER A 99 -5.24 -21.90 0.97
C SER A 99 -5.78 -23.29 1.30
N ARG A 100 -6.09 -24.10 0.28
CA ARG A 100 -6.50 -25.52 0.46
C ARG A 100 -5.37 -26.39 1.00
N LEU A 101 -4.12 -26.16 0.56
CA LEU A 101 -2.95 -26.84 1.11
C LEU A 101 -2.74 -26.51 2.60
N LEU A 102 -3.07 -25.29 3.04
CA LEU A 102 -3.06 -24.94 4.46
C LEU A 102 -4.15 -25.68 5.25
N LYS A 103 -5.38 -25.77 4.72
CA LYS A 103 -6.51 -26.43 5.38
C LYS A 103 -6.37 -27.94 5.54
N LYS A 104 -5.63 -28.62 4.64
CA LYS A 104 -5.44 -30.07 4.71
C LYS A 104 -4.57 -30.53 5.90
N THR A 105 -3.95 -29.60 6.61
CA THR A 105 -2.99 -29.90 7.70
C THR A 105 -3.36 -29.21 9.02
N GLU A 106 -4.32 -28.29 9.05
CA GLU A 106 -4.85 -27.70 10.28
C GLU A 106 -6.37 -27.87 10.40
N VAL A 107 -6.74 -28.70 11.36
CA VAL A 107 -8.02 -28.68 12.06
C VAL A 107 -8.25 -27.27 12.63
N ILE A 108 -9.33 -26.63 12.19
CA ILE A 108 -10.06 -25.49 12.81
C ILE A 108 -9.30 -24.16 12.93
N MET A 109 -9.81 -23.13 12.25
CA MET A 109 -10.35 -21.93 12.90
C MET A 109 -11.16 -21.10 11.89
N GLU A 110 -12.48 -21.16 12.05
CA GLU A 110 -13.43 -20.18 11.51
C GLU A 110 -13.23 -18.83 12.18
N CYS A 111 -13.34 -17.76 11.38
CA CYS A 111 -14.18 -16.58 11.58
C CYS A 111 -13.93 -15.60 10.41
#